data_AF-A0A183GBV8-F1
#
_entry.id   AF-A0A183GBV8-F1
#
_cell.length_a   1.000
_cell.length_b   1.000
_cell.length_c   1.000
_cell.angle_alpha   90.00
_cell.angle_beta   90.00
_cell.angle_gamma   90.00
#
_symmetry.space_group_name_H-M   'P 1'
#
loop_
_entity.id
_entity.type
_entity.pdbx_description
1 polymer ?
#
loop_
_entity_poly.entity_id
_entity_poly.type
_entity_poly.pdbx_seq_one_letter_code
_entity_poly.pdbx_strand_id
1 'polypeptide(L)'
;MKMVQKWVQRALDMGVDALRQEYRSLARYTLPEMTVDAFRANHEFGRNRYQDVPCQDQHRVVLKWHCAATDYIHANYVATPGPLDGTVNEFWQMVLQEEAETIIMLCNCIETGKNKCASYWPDKTGDTRQFNGGDVTNVQTRVLSPEEQTVMVCILNVKFAKQDGSTETREVRHYQWQDWPDRGVPPCKLTSMVCLVITET
;
A
#
# COMPACT_ATOMS: atom_id res chain seq x y z
N MET A 1 -3.63 3.17 29.09
CA MET A 1 -4.86 2.41 29.40
C MET A 1 -6.15 3.24 29.47
N LYS A 2 -6.23 4.36 30.23
CA LYS A 2 -7.50 5.14 30.36
C LYS A 2 -8.13 5.62 29.04
N MET A 3 -7.31 5.98 28.03
CA MET A 3 -7.81 6.40 26.71
C MET A 3 -8.47 5.25 25.93
N VAL A 4 -7.84 4.08 25.91
CA VAL A 4 -8.39 2.89 25.25
C VAL A 4 -9.72 2.50 25.87
N GLN A 5 -9.81 2.52 27.21
CA GLN A 5 -11.05 2.23 27.92
C GLN A 5 -12.18 3.21 27.54
N LYS A 6 -11.89 4.52 27.46
CA LYS A 6 -12.88 5.52 27.02
C LYS A 6 -13.35 5.27 25.59
N TRP A 7 -12.43 4.93 24.69
CA TRP A 7 -12.76 4.64 23.30
C TRP A 7 -13.63 3.38 23.16
N VAL A 8 -13.27 2.30 23.87
CA VAL A 8 -14.06 1.06 23.92
C VAL A 8 -15.44 1.34 24.48
N GLN A 9 -15.55 2.07 25.59
CA GLN A 9 -16.83 2.39 26.19
C GLN A 9 -17.71 3.21 25.23
N ARG A 10 -17.15 4.22 24.56
CA ARG A 10 -17.87 4.98 23.52
C ARG A 10 -18.39 4.08 22.41
N ALA A 11 -17.56 3.17 21.89
CA ALA A 11 -17.97 2.27 20.81
C ALA A 11 -19.12 1.34 21.26
N LEU A 12 -19.06 0.83 22.49
CA LEU A 12 -20.13 0.02 23.08
C LEU A 12 -21.41 0.83 23.31
N ASP A 13 -21.30 2.05 23.84
CA ASP A 13 -22.43 2.93 24.14
C ASP A 13 -23.15 3.39 22.87
N MET A 14 -22.41 3.66 21.78
CA MET A 14 -22.99 4.02 20.49
C MET A 14 -23.74 2.85 19.85
N GLY A 15 -23.20 1.64 19.97
CA GLY A 15 -23.69 0.47 19.27
C GLY A 15 -23.51 0.57 17.74
N VAL A 16 -23.78 -0.56 17.06
CA VAL A 16 -23.47 -0.73 15.63
C VAL A 16 -24.23 0.27 14.74
N ASP A 17 -25.50 0.53 15.03
CA ASP A 17 -26.33 1.37 14.15
C ASP A 17 -25.94 2.84 14.21
N ALA A 18 -25.61 3.38 15.40
CA ALA A 18 -25.13 4.75 15.50
C ALA A 18 -23.74 4.90 14.87
N LEU A 19 -22.85 3.91 15.03
CA LEU A 19 -21.54 3.90 14.35
C LEU A 19 -21.69 3.89 12.82
N ARG A 20 -22.67 3.14 12.28
CA ARG A 20 -22.98 3.16 10.85
C ARG A 20 -23.51 4.51 10.38
N GLN A 21 -24.33 5.18 11.18
CA GLN A 21 -24.84 6.52 10.88
C GLN A 21 -23.71 7.56 10.89
N GLU A 22 -22.84 7.52 11.90
CA GLU A 22 -21.63 8.34 11.98
C GLU A 22 -20.74 8.13 10.75
N TYR A 23 -20.42 6.88 10.40
CA TYR A 23 -19.66 6.58 9.19
C TYR A 23 -20.29 7.18 7.93
N ARG A 24 -21.61 7.05 7.75
CA ARG A 24 -22.31 7.62 6.58
C ARG A 24 -22.26 9.15 6.54
N SER A 25 -22.30 9.82 7.69
CA SER A 25 -22.13 11.28 7.74
C SER A 25 -20.72 11.72 7.35
N LEU A 26 -19.71 10.90 7.67
CA LEU A 26 -18.30 11.16 7.34
C LEU A 26 -17.93 10.74 5.91
N ALA A 27 -18.63 9.77 5.33
CA ALA A 27 -18.31 9.24 3.99
C ALA A 27 -18.41 10.27 2.86
N ARG A 28 -19.08 11.40 3.10
CA ARG A 28 -19.17 12.53 2.15
C ARG A 28 -18.25 13.69 2.50
N TYR A 29 -17.50 13.59 3.58
CA TYR A 29 -16.60 14.64 4.00
C TYR A 29 -15.42 14.73 3.05
N THR A 30 -15.20 15.94 2.53
CA THR A 30 -13.99 16.32 1.82
C THR A 30 -13.38 17.50 2.57
N LEU A 31 -12.06 17.51 2.71
CA LEU A 31 -11.37 18.67 3.28
C LEU A 31 -11.71 19.90 2.42
N PRO A 32 -12.14 21.04 3.02
CA PRO A 32 -12.59 22.21 2.26
C PRO A 32 -11.58 22.74 1.25
N GLU A 33 -10.28 22.58 1.54
CA GLU A 33 -9.19 23.05 0.70
C GLU A 33 -8.55 21.93 -0.14
N MET A 34 -9.16 20.74 -0.20
CA MET A 34 -8.66 19.63 -1.01
C MET A 34 -8.71 19.96 -2.50
N THR A 35 -7.58 19.80 -3.17
CA THR A 35 -7.47 19.88 -4.63
C THR A 35 -7.00 18.54 -5.19
N VAL A 36 -7.26 18.30 -6.48
CA VAL A 36 -6.99 17.02 -7.17
C VAL A 36 -6.46 17.26 -8.59
N ASP A 37 -5.74 18.35 -8.79
CA ASP A 37 -5.31 18.81 -10.12
C ASP A 37 -4.30 17.85 -10.74
N ALA A 38 -3.34 17.34 -9.94
CA ALA A 38 -2.38 16.34 -10.42
C ALA A 38 -3.07 15.02 -10.77
N PHE A 39 -4.06 14.60 -9.97
CA PHE A 39 -4.87 13.42 -10.24
C PHE A 39 -5.63 13.55 -11.57
N ARG A 40 -6.29 14.69 -11.81
CA ARG A 40 -7.01 14.98 -13.05
C ARG A 40 -6.08 15.05 -14.26
N ALA A 41 -4.94 15.72 -14.12
CA ALA A 41 -3.95 15.84 -15.19
C ALA A 41 -3.37 14.48 -15.62
N ASN A 42 -3.37 13.49 -14.72
CA ASN A 42 -2.85 12.14 -15.00
C ASN A 42 -3.92 11.12 -15.45
N HIS A 43 -5.18 11.57 -15.62
CA HIS A 43 -6.29 10.72 -16.04
C HIS A 43 -6.07 10.05 -17.40
N GLU A 44 -5.75 10.86 -18.43
CA GLU A 44 -5.60 10.38 -19.80
C GLU A 44 -4.35 9.52 -20.01
N PHE A 45 -3.38 9.61 -19.09
CA PHE A 45 -2.17 8.80 -19.09
C PHE A 45 -2.36 7.42 -18.43
N GLY A 46 -3.58 7.12 -17.93
CA GLY A 46 -3.89 5.81 -17.35
C GLY A 46 -3.14 5.50 -16.05
N ARG A 47 -2.72 6.53 -15.30
CA ARG A 47 -1.95 6.37 -14.05
C ARG A 47 -2.82 6.21 -12.79
N ASN A 48 -4.13 6.36 -12.93
CA ASN A 48 -5.09 6.22 -11.83
C ASN A 48 -5.82 4.88 -11.95
N ARG A 49 -5.72 4.01 -10.93
CA ARG A 49 -6.48 2.75 -10.93
C ARG A 49 -7.99 2.96 -10.93
N TYR A 50 -8.45 3.91 -10.13
CA TYR A 50 -9.87 4.23 -9.96
C TYR A 50 -10.08 5.72 -10.22
N GLN A 51 -11.06 6.07 -11.04
CA GLN A 51 -11.36 7.47 -11.37
C GLN A 51 -12.22 8.16 -10.33
N ASP A 52 -12.95 7.36 -9.55
CA ASP A 52 -13.81 7.78 -8.45
C ASP A 52 -13.09 7.78 -7.09
N VAL A 53 -11.81 7.39 -7.05
CA VAL A 53 -10.95 7.50 -5.86
C VAL A 53 -9.93 8.62 -6.11
N PRO A 54 -10.16 9.84 -5.62
CA PRO A 54 -9.27 10.97 -5.88
C PRO A 54 -7.97 10.88 -5.08
N CYS A 55 -6.86 11.31 -5.70
CA CYS A 55 -5.58 11.56 -5.04
C CYS A 55 -5.45 13.06 -4.72
N GLN A 56 -5.27 13.40 -3.45
CA GLN A 56 -5.20 14.79 -2.97
C GLN A 56 -3.86 15.43 -3.31
N ASP A 57 -3.83 16.67 -3.81
CA ASP A 57 -2.56 17.34 -4.12
C ASP A 57 -1.74 17.67 -2.86
N GLN A 58 -2.42 18.04 -1.76
CA GLN A 58 -1.82 18.51 -0.51
C GLN A 58 -0.87 17.48 0.12
N HIS A 59 -1.17 16.20 -0.10
CA HIS A 59 -0.50 15.08 0.55
C HIS A 59 -0.11 13.98 -0.42
N ARG A 60 -0.14 14.24 -1.74
CA ARG A 60 0.33 13.26 -2.71
C ARG A 60 1.82 13.05 -2.54
N VAL A 61 2.28 11.84 -2.79
CA VAL A 61 3.71 11.60 -2.94
C VAL A 61 4.15 12.21 -4.27
N VAL A 62 5.11 13.13 -4.21
CA VAL A 62 5.71 13.76 -5.39
C VAL A 62 7.00 13.01 -5.70
N LEU A 63 7.05 12.30 -6.82
CA LEU A 63 8.23 11.57 -7.23
C LEU A 63 9.32 12.54 -7.68
N LYS A 64 10.49 12.43 -7.05
CA LYS A 64 11.73 13.16 -7.32
C LYS A 64 12.89 12.19 -7.58
N TRP A 65 12.57 10.90 -7.70
CA TRP A 65 13.56 9.88 -8.00
C TRP A 65 14.24 10.15 -9.34
N HIS A 66 15.55 9.94 -9.42
CA HIS A 66 16.38 10.46 -10.52
C HIS A 66 16.03 9.90 -11.91
N CYS A 67 15.48 8.69 -11.98
CA CYS A 67 15.03 8.06 -13.21
C CYS A 67 13.49 8.05 -13.35
N ALA A 68 12.75 8.81 -12.53
CA ALA A 68 11.30 8.90 -12.65
C ALA A 68 10.89 9.62 -13.95
N ALA A 69 9.95 9.03 -14.70
CA ALA A 69 9.44 9.62 -15.94
C ALA A 69 8.38 10.73 -15.68
N THR A 70 7.88 10.81 -14.46
CA THR A 70 6.85 11.75 -14.00
C THR A 70 7.00 11.97 -12.50
N ASP A 71 6.50 13.10 -11.99
CA ASP A 71 6.42 13.38 -10.56
C ASP A 71 5.16 12.77 -9.91
N TYR A 72 4.32 12.08 -10.68
CA TYR A 72 3.01 11.61 -10.26
C TYR A 72 2.96 10.11 -10.01
N ILE A 73 2.46 9.74 -8.83
CA ILE A 73 1.93 8.43 -8.49
C ILE A 73 0.60 8.61 -7.76
N HIS A 74 -0.36 7.71 -7.97
CA HIS A 74 -1.64 7.72 -7.26
C HIS A 74 -1.44 7.25 -5.81
N ALA A 75 -0.81 8.07 -4.97
CA ALA A 75 -0.52 7.78 -3.58
C ALA A 75 -0.62 9.03 -2.70
N ASN A 76 -1.22 8.90 -1.52
CA ASN A 76 -1.20 9.90 -0.46
C ASN A 76 -0.54 9.31 0.79
N TYR A 77 0.44 9.99 1.40
CA TYR A 77 1.19 9.48 2.57
C TYR A 77 1.72 8.05 2.41
N VAL A 78 2.18 7.66 1.21
CA VAL A 78 2.64 6.30 0.86
C VAL A 78 1.52 5.22 0.88
N ALA A 79 0.27 5.60 1.16
CA ALA A 79 -0.89 4.75 0.90
C ALA A 79 -1.33 4.90 -0.57
N THR A 80 -1.50 3.77 -1.26
CA THR A 80 -1.78 3.74 -2.70
C THR A 80 -2.72 2.59 -3.05
N PRO A 81 -3.61 2.72 -4.06
CA PRO A 81 -4.23 1.56 -4.69
C PRO A 81 -3.17 0.59 -5.22
N GLY A 82 -3.52 -0.68 -5.41
CA GLY A 82 -2.58 -1.65 -5.99
C GLY A 82 -1.95 -1.11 -7.30
N PRO A 83 -0.62 -1.19 -7.51
CA PRO A 83 0.01 -0.67 -8.72
C PRO A 83 -0.63 -1.21 -10.00
N LEU A 84 -0.72 -0.38 -11.04
CA LEU A 84 -1.06 -0.81 -12.40
C LEU A 84 0.21 -1.32 -13.10
N ASP A 85 0.07 -2.11 -14.15
CA ASP A 85 1.24 -2.60 -14.92
C ASP A 85 2.11 -1.43 -15.43
N GLY A 86 1.45 -0.34 -15.86
CA GLY A 86 2.12 0.88 -16.31
C GLY A 86 2.67 1.80 -15.21
N THR A 87 2.46 1.48 -13.93
CA THR A 87 2.92 2.29 -12.79
C THR A 87 3.81 1.52 -11.81
N VAL A 88 4.28 0.33 -12.19
CA VAL A 88 5.17 -0.50 -11.34
C VAL A 88 6.50 0.20 -11.08
N ASN A 89 7.02 0.94 -12.06
CA ASN A 89 8.27 1.68 -11.92
C ASN A 89 8.13 2.78 -10.86
N GLU A 90 7.10 3.60 -11.00
CA GLU A 90 6.78 4.69 -10.08
C GLU A 90 6.53 4.17 -8.66
N PHE A 91 5.91 2.99 -8.52
CA PHE A 91 5.72 2.35 -7.22
C PHE A 91 7.05 2.01 -6.52
N TRP A 92 7.98 1.34 -7.21
CA TRP A 92 9.29 1.03 -6.62
C TRP A 92 10.13 2.28 -6.36
N GLN A 93 10.02 3.29 -7.22
CA GLN A 93 10.66 4.58 -7.03
C GLN A 93 10.10 5.30 -5.80
N MET A 94 8.79 5.25 -5.56
CA MET A 94 8.17 5.74 -4.32
C MET A 94 8.71 5.01 -3.10
N VAL A 95 8.76 3.67 -3.12
CA VAL A 95 9.26 2.85 -2.01
C VAL A 95 10.70 3.23 -1.64
N LEU A 96 11.56 3.40 -2.65
CA LEU A 96 12.96 3.79 -2.43
C LEU A 96 13.12 5.24 -1.97
N GLN A 97 12.36 6.17 -2.56
CA GLN A 97 12.38 7.58 -2.22
C GLN A 97 11.93 7.84 -0.78
N GLU A 98 10.82 7.21 -0.38
CA GLU A 98 10.24 7.38 0.96
C GLU A 98 10.89 6.44 1.99
N GLU A 99 11.95 5.74 1.59
CA GLU A 99 12.72 4.81 2.44
C GLU A 99 11.83 3.77 3.14
N ALA A 100 10.79 3.30 2.44
CA ALA A 100 9.84 2.35 2.99
C ALA A 100 10.47 0.97 3.14
N GLU A 101 10.62 0.52 4.39
CA GLU A 101 11.17 -0.81 4.71
C GLU A 101 10.12 -1.92 4.61
N THR A 102 8.83 -1.56 4.65
CA THR A 102 7.72 -2.51 4.69
C THR A 102 6.62 -2.13 3.71
N ILE A 103 6.13 -3.13 2.98
CA ILE A 103 4.96 -3.05 2.10
C ILE A 103 3.89 -3.97 2.67
N ILE A 104 2.68 -3.45 2.88
CA ILE A 104 1.51 -4.23 3.30
C ILE A 104 0.49 -4.24 2.16
N MET A 105 0.36 -5.38 1.49
CA MET A 105 -0.60 -5.63 0.42
C MET A 105 -1.84 -6.33 0.99
N LEU A 106 -2.98 -5.63 0.92
CA LEU A 106 -4.27 -6.07 1.47
C LEU A 106 -5.21 -6.69 0.42
N CYS A 107 -4.67 -7.12 -0.72
CA CYS A 107 -5.44 -7.71 -1.81
C CYS A 107 -4.65 -8.81 -2.53
N ASN A 108 -5.36 -9.62 -3.30
CA ASN A 108 -4.73 -10.46 -4.32
C ASN A 108 -4.63 -9.70 -5.65
N CYS A 109 -3.72 -10.10 -6.53
CA CYS A 109 -3.62 -9.46 -7.87
C CYS A 109 -4.91 -9.60 -8.67
N ILE A 110 -5.57 -10.75 -8.54
CA ILE A 110 -6.86 -11.04 -9.17
C ILE A 110 -7.85 -11.45 -8.07
N GLU A 111 -8.98 -10.75 -8.00
CA GLU A 111 -10.08 -11.08 -7.09
C GLU A 111 -11.37 -11.12 -7.89
N THR A 112 -12.16 -12.18 -7.70
CA THR A 112 -13.45 -12.36 -8.40
C THR A 112 -13.36 -12.14 -9.93
N GLY A 113 -12.22 -12.50 -10.53
CA GLY A 113 -11.95 -12.35 -11.96
C GLY A 113 -11.55 -10.93 -12.41
N LYS A 114 -11.34 -10.00 -11.48
CA LYS A 114 -10.93 -8.61 -11.75
C LYS A 114 -9.51 -8.35 -11.29
N ASN A 115 -8.74 -7.62 -12.11
CA ASN A 115 -7.40 -7.17 -11.75
C ASN A 115 -7.45 -6.06 -10.70
N LYS A 116 -6.94 -6.35 -9.50
CA LYS A 116 -6.87 -5.41 -8.36
C LYS A 116 -5.48 -4.83 -8.15
N CYS A 117 -4.45 -5.56 -8.54
CA CYS A 117 -3.05 -5.17 -8.37
C CYS A 117 -2.17 -5.86 -9.41
N ALA A 118 -1.17 -5.16 -9.95
CA ALA A 118 -0.13 -5.75 -10.78
C ALA A 118 0.80 -6.63 -9.93
N SER A 119 1.42 -7.63 -10.55
CA SER A 119 2.46 -8.45 -9.90
C SER A 119 3.79 -7.68 -9.92
N TYR A 120 3.91 -6.64 -9.09
CA TYR A 120 5.08 -5.76 -9.06
C TYR A 120 6.32 -6.36 -8.38
N TRP A 121 6.17 -7.47 -7.65
CA TRP A 121 7.24 -8.17 -6.95
C TRP A 121 7.40 -9.61 -7.47
N PRO A 122 8.59 -10.23 -7.32
CA PRO A 122 8.78 -11.67 -7.55
C PRO A 122 8.14 -12.48 -6.41
N ASP A 123 7.15 -13.31 -6.75
CA ASP A 123 6.39 -14.13 -5.80
C ASP A 123 7.17 -15.37 -5.33
N LYS A 124 8.04 -15.92 -6.18
CA LYS A 124 8.83 -17.10 -5.86
C LYS A 124 10.22 -16.72 -5.35
N THR A 125 10.67 -17.41 -4.32
CA THR A 125 12.03 -17.29 -3.81
C THR A 125 13.05 -17.63 -4.90
N GLY A 126 14.04 -16.77 -5.08
CA GLY A 126 15.06 -16.84 -6.12
C GLY A 126 14.73 -16.04 -7.38
N ASP A 127 13.46 -15.66 -7.60
CA ASP A 127 13.07 -14.90 -8.77
C ASP A 127 13.42 -13.40 -8.60
N THR A 128 13.73 -12.78 -9.73
CA THR A 128 14.06 -11.36 -9.84
C THR A 128 13.14 -10.68 -10.84
N ARG A 129 12.67 -9.47 -10.51
CA ARG A 129 11.94 -8.57 -11.43
C ARG A 129 12.69 -7.27 -11.56
N GLN A 130 12.74 -6.73 -12.78
CA GLN A 130 13.36 -5.44 -13.05
C GLN A 130 12.33 -4.32 -13.00
N PHE A 131 12.76 -3.14 -12.58
CA PHE A 131 12.04 -1.89 -12.73
C PHE A 131 13.02 -0.81 -13.23
N ASN A 132 12.49 0.32 -13.69
CA ASN A 132 13.34 1.42 -14.12
C ASN A 132 14.12 2.01 -12.93
N GLY A 133 15.41 1.68 -12.86
CA GLY A 133 16.31 2.10 -11.79
C GLY A 133 16.91 0.95 -10.97
N GLY A 134 16.49 -0.30 -11.19
CA GLY A 134 16.98 -1.42 -10.41
C GLY A 134 16.29 -2.77 -10.65
N ASP A 135 16.53 -3.69 -9.72
CA ASP A 135 15.89 -5.00 -9.68
C ASP A 135 15.46 -5.36 -8.25
N VAL A 136 14.41 -6.16 -8.16
CA VAL A 136 13.87 -6.69 -6.91
C VAL A 136 13.98 -8.20 -6.97
N THR A 137 14.67 -8.78 -6.00
CA THR A 137 14.86 -10.23 -5.88
C THR A 137 14.19 -10.73 -4.61
N ASN A 138 13.35 -11.76 -4.70
CA ASN A 138 12.78 -12.41 -3.52
C ASN A 138 13.79 -13.41 -2.96
N VAL A 139 14.31 -13.13 -1.76
CA VAL A 139 15.34 -13.97 -1.13
C VAL A 139 14.75 -14.97 -0.15
N GLN A 140 13.52 -14.75 0.31
CA GLN A 140 12.85 -15.63 1.25
C GLN A 140 11.34 -15.42 1.19
N THR A 141 10.58 -16.52 1.26
CA THR A 141 9.13 -16.50 1.45
C THR A 141 8.75 -17.37 2.63
N ARG A 142 7.89 -16.86 3.51
CA ARG A 142 7.35 -17.58 4.68
C ARG A 142 5.96 -17.08 5.03
N VAL A 143 5.24 -17.82 5.87
CA VAL A 143 4.03 -17.29 6.53
C VAL A 143 4.42 -16.37 7.69
N LEU A 144 3.51 -15.48 8.10
CA LEU A 144 3.74 -14.53 9.18
C LEU A 144 4.05 -15.23 10.51
N SER A 145 3.19 -16.17 10.90
CA SER A 145 3.37 -17.04 12.07
C SER A 145 2.59 -18.35 11.89
N PRO A 146 2.79 -19.37 12.76
CA PRO A 146 1.98 -20.59 12.76
C PRO A 146 0.47 -20.34 12.92
N GLU A 147 0.10 -19.27 13.62
CA GLU A 147 -1.28 -18.85 13.86
C GLU A 147 -1.86 -18.00 12.71
N GLU A 148 -1.01 -17.28 11.98
CA GLU A 148 -1.38 -16.37 10.89
C GLU A 148 -0.82 -16.86 9.54
N GLN A 149 -1.36 -18.00 9.07
CA GLN A 149 -0.89 -18.67 7.85
C GLN A 149 -1.33 -17.99 6.54
N THR A 150 -2.28 -17.05 6.61
CA THR A 150 -2.85 -16.39 5.42
C THR A 150 -2.16 -15.07 5.07
N VAL A 151 -1.18 -14.67 5.88
CA VAL A 151 -0.30 -13.54 5.59
C VAL A 151 1.05 -14.09 5.12
N MET A 152 1.33 -13.92 3.83
CA MET A 152 2.60 -14.29 3.24
C MET A 152 3.60 -13.17 3.39
N VAL A 153 4.78 -13.48 3.89
CA VAL A 153 5.90 -12.55 4.08
C VAL A 153 7.00 -12.91 3.09
N CYS A 154 7.34 -11.96 2.22
CA CYS A 154 8.51 -12.05 1.36
C CYS A 154 9.57 -11.06 1.83
N ILE A 155 10.82 -11.51 1.88
CA ILE A 155 11.99 -10.64 2.07
C ILE A 155 12.52 -10.32 0.67
N LEU A 156 12.50 -9.04 0.32
CA LEU A 156 12.88 -8.56 -1.01
C LEU A 156 14.18 -7.77 -0.92
N ASN A 157 15.19 -8.19 -1.66
CA ASN A 157 16.39 -7.39 -1.88
C ASN A 157 16.18 -6.51 -3.11
N VAL A 158 16.10 -5.20 -2.87
CA VAL A 158 15.95 -4.18 -3.91
C VAL A 158 17.32 -3.58 -4.19
N LYS A 159 17.88 -3.91 -5.35
CA LYS A 159 19.14 -3.35 -5.84
C LYS A 159 18.85 -2.20 -6.79
N PHE A 160 19.45 -1.04 -6.57
CA PHE A 160 19.17 0.15 -7.37
C PHE A 160 20.39 1.04 -7.57
N ALA A 161 20.39 1.78 -8.67
CA ALA A 161 21.40 2.79 -8.96
C ALA A 161 21.08 4.11 -8.24
N LYS A 162 22.10 4.77 -7.70
CA LYS A 162 22.03 6.12 -7.17
C LYS A 162 22.34 7.16 -8.24
N GLN A 163 22.05 8.42 -7.92
CA GLN A 163 22.38 9.58 -8.77
C GLN A 163 23.88 9.70 -9.08
N ASP A 164 24.75 9.27 -8.17
CA ASP A 164 26.20 9.29 -8.34
C ASP A 164 26.74 8.11 -9.16
N GLY A 165 25.85 7.26 -9.68
CA GLY A 165 26.19 6.05 -10.44
C GLY A 165 26.61 4.86 -9.59
N SER A 166 26.70 5.01 -8.26
CA SER A 166 26.91 3.88 -7.36
C SER A 166 25.66 3.01 -7.28
N THR A 167 25.83 1.77 -6.80
CA THR A 167 24.73 0.84 -6.60
C THR A 167 24.55 0.58 -5.11
N GLU A 168 23.30 0.57 -4.65
CA GLU A 168 22.92 0.19 -3.30
C GLU A 168 21.95 -0.99 -3.34
N THR A 169 21.84 -1.71 -2.23
CA THR A 169 20.83 -2.74 -2.03
C THR A 169 20.16 -2.51 -0.68
N ARG A 170 18.83 -2.57 -0.67
CA ARG A 170 18.01 -2.46 0.55
C ARG A 170 17.10 -3.68 0.67
N GLU A 171 16.93 -4.15 1.91
CA GLU A 171 15.91 -5.14 2.23
C GLU A 171 14.56 -4.42 2.39
N VAL A 172 13.51 -4.96 1.76
CA VAL A 172 12.12 -4.52 1.93
C VAL A 172 11.28 -5.74 2.27
N ARG A 173 10.49 -5.66 3.35
CA ARG A 173 9.59 -6.74 3.78
C ARG A 173 8.22 -6.55 3.16
N HIS A 174 7.76 -7.54 2.42
CA HIS A 174 6.48 -7.51 1.74
C HIS A 174 5.49 -8.49 2.39
N TYR A 175 4.45 -7.95 3.00
CA TYR A 175 3.36 -8.70 3.63
C TYR A 175 2.15 -8.71 2.71
N GLN A 176 1.74 -9.87 2.24
CA GLN A 176 0.51 -10.05 1.47
C GLN A 176 -0.52 -10.78 2.30
N TRP A 177 -1.63 -10.10 2.62
CA TRP A 177 -2.77 -10.71 3.29
C TRP A 177 -3.72 -11.33 2.27
N GLN A 178 -3.64 -12.65 2.10
CA GLN A 178 -4.27 -13.37 1.00
C GLN A 178 -5.76 -13.67 1.20
N ASP A 179 -6.22 -13.79 2.44
CA ASP A 179 -7.62 -14.06 2.78
C ASP A 179 -8.41 -12.81 3.19
N TRP A 180 -7.88 -11.61 2.93
CA TRP A 180 -8.68 -10.39 3.09
C TRP A 180 -9.87 -10.43 2.11
N PRO A 181 -11.11 -10.33 2.59
CA PRO A 181 -12.27 -10.48 1.72
C PRO A 181 -12.47 -9.22 0.84
N ASP A 182 -12.68 -9.42 -0.47
CA ASP A 182 -13.03 -8.35 -1.43
C ASP A 182 -14.28 -7.54 -0.98
N ARG A 183 -15.20 -8.20 -0.25
CA ARG A 183 -16.36 -7.56 0.37
C ARG A 183 -16.42 -7.85 1.86
N GLY A 184 -16.17 -6.82 2.66
CA GLY A 184 -16.30 -6.87 4.11
C GLY A 184 -14.97 -6.65 4.81
N VAL A 185 -14.84 -7.25 5.99
CA VAL A 185 -13.63 -7.21 6.81
C VAL A 185 -13.28 -8.63 7.24
N PRO A 186 -12.00 -8.94 7.48
CA PRO A 186 -11.61 -10.23 8.04
C PRO A 186 -12.38 -10.52 9.35
N PRO A 187 -12.61 -11.80 9.69
CA PRO A 187 -13.12 -12.19 11.00
C PRO A 187 -12.27 -11.55 12.11
N CYS A 188 -12.87 -11.24 13.26
CA CYS A 188 -12.20 -10.57 14.38
C CYS A 188 -10.96 -11.36 14.83
N LYS A 189 -9.80 -11.01 14.28
CA LYS A 189 -8.47 -11.52 14.59
C LYS A 189 -7.56 -10.33 14.86
N LEU A 190 -6.54 -10.55 15.68
CA LEU A 190 -5.52 -9.54 15.97
C LEU A 190 -4.54 -9.32 14.81
N THR A 191 -4.68 -10.04 13.69
CA THR A 191 -3.81 -9.97 12.51
C THR A 191 -3.56 -8.53 12.05
N SER A 192 -4.60 -7.68 12.00
CA SER A 192 -4.44 -6.27 11.63
C SER A 192 -3.62 -5.47 12.65
N MET A 193 -3.77 -5.76 13.94
CA MET A 193 -2.93 -5.16 14.99
C MET A 193 -1.48 -5.63 14.90
N VAL A 194 -1.26 -6.91 14.58
CA VAL A 194 0.09 -7.46 14.39
C VAL A 194 0.78 -6.77 13.21
N CYS A 195 0.12 -6.61 12.07
CA CYS A 195 0.68 -5.89 10.92
C CYS A 195 1.01 -4.42 11.22
N LEU A 196 0.25 -3.76 12.12
CA LEU A 196 0.49 -2.36 12.53
C LEU A 196 1.65 -2.21 13.52
N VAL A 197 1.93 -3.23 14.35
CA VAL A 197 2.99 -3.18 15.37
C VAL A 197 4.34 -3.66 14.82
N ILE A 198 4.35 -4.46 13.76
CA ILE A 198 5.57 -4.93 13.10
C ILE A 198 6.40 -3.77 12.49
N THR A 199 5.79 -2.61 12.24
CA THR A 199 6.50 -1.42 11.76
C THR A 199 7.26 -0.67 12.86
N GLU A 200 7.19 -1.09 14.13
CA GLU A 200 7.84 -0.42 15.27
C GLU A 200 9.05 -1.21 15.85
N THR A 201 9.51 -2.28 15.20
CA THR A 201 10.68 -3.09 15.63
C THR A 201 11.70 -3.27 14.52
#